data_AF-A0A962NFW7-F1
#
_entry.id   AF-A0A962NFW7-F1
#
_cell.length_a   1.000
_cell.length_b   1.000
_cell.length_c   1.000
_cell.angle_alpha   90.00
_cell.angle_beta   90.00
_cell.angle_gamma   90.00
#
_symmetry.space_group_name_H-M   'P 1'
#
loop_
_entity.id
_entity.type
_entity.pdbx_description
1 polymer ?
#
loop_
_entity_poly.entity_id
_entity_poly.type
_entity_poly.pdbx_seq_one_letter_code
_entity_poly.pdbx_strand_id
1 'polypeptide(L)'
;MSQNPHVQLGMAVLVALLLGVLLLALKPKNRATIRNLLVGLLLLGALLLAAHLLQAVPAERASMVLRVIVLIGVGAVLIRFGCLFVFTSLLPRLRVDLPRIAEDLAFTGLFVAWLIYGLHGAGLDLGSLLATSAVITAVLAFSMQDTLGNILGGVVLQLDTSLRIGDWVKI
;
A
#
# COMPACT_ATOMS: atom_id res chain seq x y z
N MET A 1 22.71 15.93 16.91
CA MET A 1 21.99 14.88 17.66
C MET A 1 21.64 13.75 16.69
N SER A 2 22.59 12.88 16.34
CA SER A 2 22.39 11.81 15.36
C SER A 2 21.70 10.62 16.01
N GLN A 3 20.40 10.45 15.77
CA GLN A 3 19.66 9.28 16.21
C GLN A 3 20.16 8.04 15.47
N ASN A 4 20.53 7.00 16.22
CA ASN A 4 21.01 5.73 15.68
C ASN A 4 19.92 5.06 14.81
N PRO A 5 20.19 4.76 13.52
CA PRO A 5 19.20 4.20 12.59
C PRO A 5 18.64 2.83 13.05
N HIS A 6 19.40 2.11 13.88
CA HIS A 6 18.98 0.84 14.47
C HIS A 6 17.81 0.98 15.45
N VAL A 7 17.71 2.10 16.19
CA VAL A 7 16.65 2.33 17.18
C VAL A 7 15.33 2.68 16.48
N GLN A 8 15.39 3.42 15.38
CA GLN A 8 14.22 3.81 14.59
C GLN A 8 13.55 2.58 13.93
N LEU A 9 14.35 1.67 13.38
CA LEU A 9 13.85 0.41 12.81
C LEU A 9 13.20 -0.48 13.87
N GLY A 10 13.82 -0.60 15.05
CA GLY A 10 13.26 -1.36 16.17
C GLY A 10 11.91 -0.80 16.64
N MET A 11 11.79 0.54 16.74
CA MET A 11 10.55 1.19 17.16
C MET A 11 9.44 1.04 16.11
N ALA A 12 9.75 1.12 14.82
CA ALA A 12 8.80 0.90 13.74
C ALA A 12 8.21 -0.52 13.76
N VAL A 13 9.05 -1.54 14.02
CA VAL A 13 8.60 -2.94 14.15
C VAL A 13 7.71 -3.11 15.38
N LEU A 14 8.06 -2.49 16.51
CA LEU A 14 7.26 -2.53 17.74
C LEU A 14 5.88 -1.89 17.55
N VAL A 15 5.82 -0.74 16.88
CA VAL A 15 4.56 -0.05 16.55
C VAL A 15 3.71 -0.89 15.60
N ALA A 16 4.31 -1.51 14.58
CA ALA A 16 3.60 -2.41 13.67
C ALA A 16 3.01 -3.63 14.40
N LEU A 17 3.76 -4.21 15.35
CA LEU A 17 3.30 -5.33 16.18
C LEU A 17 2.13 -4.92 17.08
N LEU A 18 2.24 -3.79 17.76
CA LEU A 18 1.17 -3.27 18.63
C LEU A 18 -0.10 -2.96 17.84
N LEU A 19 0.02 -2.35 16.66
CA LEU A 19 -1.10 -2.11 15.76
C LEU A 19 -1.76 -3.40 15.27
N GLY A 20 -0.96 -4.40 14.88
CA GLY A 20 -1.48 -5.69 14.43
C GLY A 20 -2.22 -6.45 15.54
N VAL A 21 -1.70 -6.43 16.77
CA VAL A 21 -2.36 -7.04 17.95
C VAL A 21 -3.63 -6.30 18.32
N LEU A 22 -3.64 -4.97 18.28
CA LEU A 22 -4.84 -4.15 18.51
C LEU A 22 -5.94 -4.45 17.48
N LEU A 23 -5.56 -4.62 16.21
CA LEU A 23 -6.51 -4.96 15.14
C LEU A 23 -7.07 -6.39 15.29
N LEU A 24 -6.29 -7.36 15.79
CA LEU A 24 -6.81 -8.69 16.15
C LEU A 24 -7.86 -8.62 17.26
N ALA A 25 -7.62 -7.78 18.28
CA ALA A 25 -8.52 -7.65 19.42
C ALA A 25 -9.87 -7.04 19.03
N LEU A 26 -9.89 -6.15 18.02
CA LEU A 26 -11.07 -5.36 17.66
C LEU A 26 -11.97 -6.01 16.58
N LYS A 27 -11.47 -6.95 15.76
CA LYS A 27 -12.19 -7.42 14.54
C LYS A 27 -12.23 -8.95 14.41
N PRO A 28 -13.27 -9.63 14.97
CA PRO A 28 -13.39 -11.08 14.94
C PRO A 28 -13.67 -11.71 13.57
N LYS A 29 -14.12 -10.92 12.57
CA LYS A 29 -14.48 -11.42 11.23
C LYS A 29 -13.29 -11.76 10.31
N ASN A 30 -12.11 -11.16 10.53
CA ASN A 30 -10.93 -11.31 9.65
C ASN A 30 -9.72 -11.95 10.37
N ARG A 31 -9.95 -12.72 11.44
CA ARG A 31 -8.88 -13.27 12.30
C ARG A 31 -7.80 -14.03 11.53
N ALA A 32 -8.16 -14.77 10.48
CA ALA A 32 -7.19 -15.52 9.68
C ALA A 32 -6.23 -14.60 8.91
N THR A 33 -6.73 -13.55 8.25
CA THR A 33 -5.91 -12.57 7.52
C THR A 33 -5.02 -11.78 8.45
N ILE A 34 -5.58 -11.31 9.58
CA ILE A 34 -4.82 -10.53 10.56
C ILE A 34 -3.75 -11.42 11.24
N ARG A 35 -4.07 -12.69 11.53
CA ARG A 35 -3.10 -13.67 12.06
C ARG A 35 -1.96 -13.92 11.07
N ASN A 36 -2.25 -14.12 9.78
CA ASN A 36 -1.22 -14.35 8.77
C ASN A 36 -0.29 -13.13 8.61
N LEU A 37 -0.83 -11.91 8.71
CA LEU A 37 -0.03 -10.68 8.69
C LEU A 37 0.87 -10.57 9.93
N LEU A 38 0.36 -10.92 11.11
CA LEU A 38 1.16 -10.94 12.34
C LEU A 38 2.23 -12.02 12.34
N VAL A 39 1.93 -13.21 11.80
CA VAL A 39 2.93 -14.27 11.62
C VAL A 39 4.01 -13.81 10.63
N GLY A 40 3.63 -13.16 9.53
CA GLY A 40 4.57 -12.57 8.59
C GLY A 40 5.46 -11.49 9.22
N LEU A 41 4.87 -10.62 10.05
CA LEU A 41 5.61 -9.58 10.78
C LEU A 41 6.56 -10.17 11.83
N LEU A 42 6.13 -11.21 12.56
CA LEU A 42 6.96 -11.94 13.51
C LEU A 42 8.12 -12.66 12.80
N LEU A 43 7.88 -13.27 11.65
CA LEU A 43 8.93 -13.90 10.83
C LEU A 43 9.95 -12.88 10.34
N LEU A 44 9.49 -11.71 9.87
CA LEU A 44 10.39 -10.60 9.50
C LEU A 44 11.20 -10.08 10.69
N GLY A 45 10.56 -9.93 11.86
CA GLY A 45 11.24 -9.57 13.11
C GLY A 45 12.26 -10.61 13.57
N ALA A 46 11.95 -11.91 13.43
CA ALA A 46 12.86 -13.00 13.74
C ALA A 46 14.06 -13.03 12.78
N LEU A 47 13.85 -12.76 11.49
CA LEU A 47 14.93 -12.67 10.50
C LEU A 47 15.88 -11.51 10.80
N LEU A 48 15.33 -10.37 11.23
CA LEU A 48 16.10 -9.21 11.70
C LEU A 48 16.96 -9.54 12.92
N LEU A 49 16.37 -10.23 13.90
CA LEU A 49 17.04 -10.60 15.12
C LEU A 49 18.14 -11.63 14.84
N ALA A 50 17.85 -12.63 14.00
CA ALA A 50 18.84 -13.59 13.51
C ALA A 50 20.02 -12.90 12.81
N ALA A 51 19.76 -11.92 11.96
CA ALA A 51 20.83 -11.18 11.29
C ALA A 51 21.61 -10.23 12.21
N HIS A 52 20.98 -9.73 13.27
CA HIS A 52 21.69 -8.99 14.31
C HIS A 52 22.61 -9.90 15.13
N LEU A 53 22.16 -11.13 15.43
CA LEU A 53 22.97 -12.15 16.11
C LEU A 53 24.09 -12.72 15.23
N LEU A 54 23.89 -12.74 13.90
CA LEU A 54 24.89 -13.18 12.91
C LEU A 54 25.92 -12.10 12.52
N GLN A 55 26.02 -11.00 13.27
CA GLN A 55 27.05 -9.96 13.08
C GLN A 55 28.51 -10.46 13.20
N ALA A 56 28.73 -11.75 13.44
CA ALA A 56 30.03 -12.41 13.36
C ALA A 56 30.57 -12.58 11.92
N VAL A 57 29.80 -12.28 10.87
CA VAL A 57 30.27 -12.39 9.47
C VAL A 57 30.24 -11.01 8.78
N PRO A 58 31.40 -10.37 8.58
CA PRO A 58 31.49 -9.08 7.91
C PRO A 58 31.33 -9.25 6.40
N ALA A 59 30.09 -9.42 5.95
CA ALA A 59 29.72 -9.31 4.55
C ALA A 59 28.89 -8.04 4.37
N GLU A 60 29.55 -6.91 4.09
CA GLU A 60 28.90 -5.59 3.98
C GLU A 60 27.72 -5.57 3.00
N ARG A 61 27.83 -6.33 1.90
CA ARG A 61 26.76 -6.48 0.90
C ARG A 61 25.54 -7.22 1.45
N ALA A 62 25.73 -8.23 2.29
CA ALA A 62 24.63 -9.00 2.87
C ALA A 62 23.84 -8.16 3.89
N SER A 63 24.52 -7.32 4.67
CA SER A 63 23.87 -6.39 5.60
C SER A 63 23.01 -5.34 4.88
N MET A 64 23.49 -4.81 3.75
CA MET A 64 22.75 -3.83 2.95
C MET A 64 21.48 -4.44 2.34
N VAL A 65 21.60 -5.58 1.65
CA VAL A 65 20.46 -6.26 1.03
C VAL A 65 19.38 -6.60 2.05
N LEU A 66 19.79 -7.12 3.22
CA LEU A 66 18.85 -7.45 4.26
C LEU A 66 18.11 -6.23 4.82
N ARG A 67 18.81 -5.10 5.04
CA ARG A 67 18.16 -3.86 5.50
C ARG A 67 17.11 -3.37 4.51
N VAL A 68 17.40 -3.44 3.22
CA VAL A 68 16.45 -3.05 2.16
C VAL A 68 15.23 -3.97 2.15
N ILE A 69 15.43 -5.28 2.24
CA ILE A 69 14.33 -6.27 2.32
C ILE A 69 13.44 -5.99 3.54
N VAL A 70 14.03 -5.70 4.69
CA VAL A 70 13.29 -5.39 5.91
C VAL A 70 12.51 -4.08 5.77
N LEU A 71 13.15 -3.01 5.27
CA LEU A 71 12.49 -1.72 5.10
C LEU A 71 11.27 -1.85 4.18
N ILE A 72 11.43 -2.54 3.06
CA ILE A 72 10.36 -2.81 2.11
C ILE A 72 9.26 -3.66 2.78
N GLY A 73 9.65 -4.74 3.47
CA GLY A 73 8.72 -5.68 4.12
C GLY A 73 7.90 -5.03 5.24
N VAL A 74 8.53 -4.25 6.12
CA VAL A 74 7.84 -3.54 7.20
C VAL A 74 6.84 -2.53 6.63
N GLY A 75 7.25 -1.75 5.63
CA GLY A 75 6.33 -0.80 5.00
C GLY A 75 5.17 -1.49 4.29
N ALA A 76 5.40 -2.63 3.62
CA ALA A 76 4.33 -3.42 3.01
C ALA A 76 3.28 -3.88 4.03
N VAL A 77 3.74 -4.33 5.21
CA VAL A 77 2.86 -4.75 6.30
C VAL A 77 2.07 -3.56 6.86
N LEU A 78 2.73 -2.42 7.09
CA LEU A 78 2.07 -1.20 7.56
C LEU A 78 1.00 -0.71 6.57
N ILE A 79 1.34 -0.71 5.28
CA ILE A 79 0.43 -0.37 4.19
C ILE A 79 -0.78 -1.31 4.18
N ARG A 80 -0.56 -2.64 4.29
CA ARG A 80 -1.67 -3.60 4.34
C ARG A 80 -2.57 -3.38 5.54
N PHE A 81 -1.99 -3.10 6.72
CA PHE A 81 -2.76 -2.77 7.92
C PHE A 81 -3.58 -1.49 7.73
N GLY A 82 -2.98 -0.44 7.15
CA GLY A 82 -3.66 0.80 6.82
C GLY A 82 -4.84 0.58 5.86
N CYS A 83 -4.61 -0.13 4.75
CA CYS A 83 -5.66 -0.48 3.79
C CYS A 83 -6.79 -1.28 4.45
N LEU A 84 -6.46 -2.32 5.23
CA LEU A 84 -7.47 -3.09 5.95
C LEU A 84 -8.26 -2.21 6.92
N PHE A 85 -7.60 -1.32 7.67
CA PHE A 85 -8.28 -0.42 8.60
C PHE A 85 -9.23 0.52 7.86
N VAL A 86 -8.76 1.17 6.79
CA VAL A 86 -9.57 2.10 6.00
C VAL A 86 -10.75 1.39 5.35
N PHE A 87 -10.51 0.31 4.61
CA PHE A 87 -11.54 -0.38 3.83
C PHE A 87 -12.52 -1.19 4.66
N THR A 88 -12.09 -1.78 5.78
CA THR A 88 -12.97 -2.62 6.60
C THR A 88 -13.54 -1.92 7.83
N SER A 89 -13.02 -0.75 8.22
CA SER A 89 -13.42 -0.07 9.45
C SER A 89 -13.80 1.38 9.27
N LEU A 90 -13.10 2.15 8.42
CA LEU A 90 -13.39 3.56 8.24
C LEU A 90 -14.49 3.78 7.20
N LEU A 91 -14.33 3.22 6.00
CA LEU A 91 -15.31 3.39 4.90
C LEU A 91 -16.71 2.87 5.24
N PRO A 92 -16.89 1.68 5.87
CA PRO A 92 -18.23 1.22 6.23
C PRO A 92 -18.91 2.10 7.29
N ARG A 93 -18.13 2.75 8.18
CA ARG A 93 -18.68 3.72 9.16
C ARG A 93 -19.18 4.99 8.48
N LEU A 94 -18.62 5.33 7.32
CA LEU A 94 -19.08 6.44 6.47
C LEU A 94 -20.18 6.02 5.50
N ARG A 95 -20.71 4.78 5.61
CA ARG A 95 -21.70 4.18 4.68
C ARG A 95 -21.19 4.10 3.24
N VAL A 96 -19.88 3.96 3.06
CA VAL A 96 -19.25 3.79 1.77
C VAL A 96 -18.81 2.33 1.64
N ASP A 97 -19.48 1.59 0.76
CA ASP A 97 -19.17 0.18 0.48
C ASP A 97 -18.37 0.08 -0.84
N LEU A 98 -17.04 0.07 -0.72
CA LEU A 98 -16.16 -0.11 -1.88
C LEU A 98 -16.00 -1.60 -2.23
N PRO A 99 -15.91 -1.95 -3.53
CA PRO A 99 -15.61 -3.31 -3.94
C PRO A 99 -14.18 -3.68 -3.54
N ARG A 100 -13.94 -4.99 -3.35
CA ARG A 100 -12.63 -5.52 -2.95
C ARG A 100 -11.49 -5.15 -3.89
N ILE A 101 -11.78 -4.96 -5.19
CA ILE A 101 -10.79 -4.52 -6.18
C ILE A 101 -10.19 -3.15 -5.84
N ALA A 102 -10.94 -2.27 -5.18
CA ALA A 102 -10.44 -0.96 -4.79
C ALA A 102 -9.47 -1.04 -3.60
N GLU A 103 -9.69 -1.98 -2.67
CA GLU A 103 -8.72 -2.28 -1.60
C GLU A 103 -7.42 -2.80 -2.21
N ASP A 104 -7.52 -3.77 -3.12
CA ASP A 104 -6.36 -4.40 -3.74
C ASP A 104 -5.58 -3.42 -4.63
N LEU A 105 -6.28 -2.53 -5.36
CA LEU A 105 -5.65 -1.48 -6.17
C LEU A 105 -4.98 -0.42 -5.29
N ALA A 106 -5.62 0.02 -4.21
CA ALA A 106 -5.05 0.96 -3.26
C ALA A 106 -3.79 0.39 -2.59
N PHE A 107 -3.87 -0.87 -2.14
CA PHE A 107 -2.72 -1.57 -1.57
C PHE A 107 -1.57 -1.66 -2.58
N THR A 108 -1.87 -2.08 -3.81
CA THR A 108 -0.85 -2.25 -4.87
C THR A 108 -0.19 -0.92 -5.20
N GLY A 109 -0.97 0.15 -5.41
CA GLY A 109 -0.44 1.48 -5.70
C GLY A 109 0.44 2.01 -4.57
N LEU A 110 -0.01 1.88 -3.32
CA LEU A 110 0.74 2.36 -2.16
C LEU A 110 2.02 1.54 -1.94
N PHE A 111 1.98 0.22 -2.18
CA PHE A 111 3.14 -0.65 -2.12
C PHE A 111 4.18 -0.32 -3.20
N VAL A 112 3.76 -0.06 -4.44
CA VAL A 112 4.67 0.35 -5.52
C VAL A 112 5.33 1.68 -5.19
N ALA A 113 4.58 2.67 -4.69
CA ALA A 113 5.14 3.95 -4.27
C ALA A 113 6.17 3.78 -3.14
N TRP A 114 5.87 2.93 -2.15
CA TRP A 114 6.79 2.60 -1.07
C TRP A 114 8.06 1.90 -1.56
N LEU A 115 7.91 0.96 -2.50
CA LEU A 115 9.05 0.27 -3.11
C LEU A 115 9.98 1.25 -3.82
N ILE A 116 9.44 2.15 -4.64
CA ILE A 116 10.21 3.18 -5.35
C ILE A 116 10.94 4.09 -4.34
N TYR A 117 10.25 4.51 -3.28
CA TYR A 117 10.85 5.32 -2.21
C TYR A 117 12.00 4.57 -1.50
N GLY A 118 11.80 3.30 -1.16
CA GLY A 118 12.83 2.47 -0.52
C GLY A 118 14.05 2.23 -1.41
N LEU A 119 13.82 2.01 -2.72
CA LEU A 119 14.88 1.84 -3.71
C LEU A 119 15.69 3.13 -3.93
N HIS A 120 15.04 4.30 -3.88
CA HIS A 120 15.75 5.57 -3.93
C HIS A 120 16.73 5.75 -2.77
N GLY A 121 16.30 5.41 -1.55
CA GLY A 121 17.17 5.42 -0.37
C GLY A 121 18.37 4.48 -0.49
N ALA A 122 18.33 3.49 -1.38
CA ALA A 122 19.44 2.60 -1.69
C ALA A 122 20.37 3.11 -2.82
N GLY A 123 20.14 4.32 -3.33
CA GLY A 123 20.98 4.98 -4.34
C GLY A 123 20.47 4.85 -5.79
N LEU A 124 19.25 4.33 -6.01
CA LEU A 124 18.63 4.33 -7.34
C LEU A 124 18.08 5.72 -7.69
N ASP A 125 18.27 6.12 -8.94
CA ASP A 125 17.73 7.38 -9.46
C ASP A 125 16.21 7.29 -9.67
N LEU A 126 15.47 8.10 -8.92
CA LEU A 126 14.02 8.23 -9.05
C LEU A 126 13.60 8.74 -10.42
N GLY A 127 14.41 9.57 -11.08
CA GLY A 127 14.07 10.13 -12.39
C GLY A 127 13.81 9.04 -13.42
N SER A 128 14.71 8.05 -13.48
CA SER A 128 14.58 6.89 -14.38
C SER A 128 13.34 6.00 -14.10
N LEU A 129 13.05 5.76 -12.82
CA LEU A 129 11.88 4.98 -12.38
C LEU A 129 10.56 5.73 -12.65
N LEU A 130 10.54 7.03 -12.39
CA LEU A 130 9.39 7.87 -12.65
C LEU A 130 9.11 7.96 -14.15
N ALA A 131 10.13 8.17 -14.97
CA ALA A 131 9.99 8.21 -16.44
C ALA A 131 9.38 6.92 -17.01
N THR A 132 9.85 5.75 -16.57
CA THR A 132 9.30 4.46 -17.03
C THR A 132 7.88 4.22 -16.51
N SER A 133 7.59 4.57 -15.24
CA SER A 133 6.24 4.46 -14.68
C SER A 133 5.24 5.40 -15.33
N ALA A 134 5.67 6.61 -15.76
CA ALA A 134 4.83 7.57 -16.43
C ALA A 134 4.30 7.04 -17.77
N VAL A 135 5.11 6.27 -18.50
CA VAL A 135 4.69 5.59 -19.74
C VAL A 135 3.58 4.57 -19.44
N ILE A 136 3.75 3.74 -18.40
CA ILE A 136 2.73 2.75 -18.00
C ILE A 136 1.45 3.46 -17.55
N THR A 137 1.55 4.52 -16.75
CA THR A 137 0.41 5.33 -16.32
C THR A 137 -0.31 5.96 -17.51
N ALA A 138 0.43 6.47 -18.51
CA ALA A 138 -0.16 7.02 -19.72
C ALA A 138 -0.91 5.94 -20.51
N VAL A 139 -0.32 4.76 -20.72
CA VAL A 139 -0.97 3.63 -21.40
C VAL A 139 -2.25 3.22 -20.67
N LEU A 140 -2.21 3.14 -19.33
CA LEU A 140 -3.39 2.83 -18.53
C LEU A 140 -4.48 3.88 -18.69
N ALA A 141 -4.13 5.18 -18.61
CA ALA A 141 -5.06 6.28 -18.78
C ALA A 141 -5.72 6.28 -20.17
N PHE A 142 -4.93 6.07 -21.23
CA PHE A 142 -5.44 5.92 -22.60
C PHE A 142 -6.35 4.69 -22.74
N SER A 143 -6.00 3.55 -22.13
CA SER A 143 -6.85 2.35 -22.17
C SER A 143 -8.19 2.53 -21.44
N MET A 144 -8.22 3.41 -20.43
CA MET A 144 -9.42 3.73 -19.67
C MET A 144 -10.23 4.88 -20.30
N GLN A 145 -9.78 5.44 -21.44
CA GLN A 145 -10.38 6.62 -22.06
C GLN A 145 -11.89 6.47 -22.25
N ASP A 146 -12.35 5.36 -22.83
CA ASP A 146 -13.78 5.12 -23.05
C ASP A 146 -14.55 4.96 -21.74
N THR A 147 -13.97 4.29 -20.75
CA THR A 147 -14.61 4.09 -19.44
C THR A 147 -14.78 5.42 -18.70
N LEU A 148 -13.71 6.23 -18.65
CA LEU A 148 -13.75 7.55 -18.02
C LEU A 148 -14.66 8.50 -18.80
N GLY A 149 -14.62 8.45 -20.13
CA GLY A 149 -15.50 9.23 -21.01
C GLY A 149 -16.98 8.92 -20.76
N ASN A 150 -17.33 7.64 -20.62
CA ASN A 150 -18.70 7.22 -20.31
C ASN A 150 -19.15 7.67 -18.91
N ILE A 151 -18.28 7.57 -17.89
CA ILE A 151 -18.60 8.03 -16.53
C ILE A 151 -18.83 9.55 -16.52
N LEU A 152 -17.93 10.32 -17.14
CA LEU A 152 -18.05 11.77 -17.22
C LEU A 152 -19.27 12.19 -18.05
N GLY A 153 -19.55 11.51 -19.16
CA GLY A 153 -20.77 11.71 -19.95
C GLY A 153 -22.03 11.48 -19.12
N GLY A 154 -22.06 10.42 -18.31
CA GLY A 154 -23.16 10.16 -17.37
C GLY A 154 -23.32 11.25 -16.32
N VAL A 155 -22.23 11.76 -15.75
CA VAL A 155 -22.27 12.88 -14.77
C VAL A 155 -22.76 14.16 -15.45
N VAL A 156 -22.28 14.47 -16.65
CA VAL A 156 -22.73 15.64 -17.41
C VAL A 156 -24.21 15.56 -17.73
N LEU A 157 -24.72 14.39 -18.16
CA LEU A 157 -26.15 14.18 -18.39
C LEU A 157 -26.98 14.32 -17.11
N GLN A 158 -26.44 13.95 -15.96
CA GLN A 158 -27.13 14.16 -14.67
C GLN A 158 -27.17 15.63 -14.26
N LEU A 159 -26.21 16.44 -14.69
CA LEU A 159 -26.17 17.89 -14.43
C LEU A 159 -26.99 18.67 -15.47
N ASP A 160 -27.18 18.13 -16.67
CA ASP A 160 -28.02 18.72 -17.70
C ASP A 160 -29.50 18.61 -17.30
N THR A 161 -30.17 19.75 -17.20
CA THR A 161 -31.60 19.83 -16.82
C THR A 161 -32.53 19.80 -18.04
N SER A 162 -31.97 19.79 -19.25
CA SER A 162 -32.70 19.95 -20.52
C SER A 162 -33.33 18.65 -21.03
N LEU A 163 -32.90 17.50 -20.50
CA LEU A 163 -33.38 16.17 -20.89
C LEU A 163 -34.20 15.55 -19.76
N ARG A 164 -35.42 15.13 -20.08
CA ARG A 164 -36.31 14.43 -19.14
C ARG A 164 -36.56 13.00 -19.59
N ILE A 165 -36.86 12.15 -18.62
CA ILE A 165 -37.29 10.77 -18.87
C ILE A 165 -38.58 10.82 -19.69
N GLY A 166 -38.54 10.31 -20.93
CA GLY A 166 -39.66 10.34 -21.86
C GLY A 166 -39.44 11.24 -23.10
N ASP A 167 -38.37 12.04 -23.12
CA ASP A 167 -38.03 12.86 -24.27
C ASP A 167 -37.47 12.00 -25.42
N TRP A 168 -37.95 12.24 -26.63
CA TRP A 168 -37.39 11.65 -27.84
C TRP A 168 -36.18 12.48 -28.28
N VAL A 169 -35.01 11.87 -28.21
CA VAL A 169 -33.74 12.49 -28.60
C VAL A 169 -33.22 11.83 -29.86
N LYS A 170 -32.75 12.64 -30.81
CA LYS A 170 -31.98 12.17 -31.96
C LYS A 170 -30.50 12.30 -31.63
N ILE A 171 -29.81 11.17 -31.58
CA ILE A 171 -28.36 11.06 -31.32
C ILE A 171 -27.62 11.24 -32.65
#